data_AF-A0A8H9M004-F1
#
_entry.id   AF-A0A8H9M004-F1
#
_cell.length_a   1.000
_cell.length_b   1.000
_cell.length_c   1.000
_cell.angle_alpha   90.00
_cell.angle_beta   90.00
_cell.angle_gamma   90.00
#
_symmetry.space_group_name_H-M   'P 1'
#
loop_
_entity.id
_entity.type
_entity.pdbx_description
1 polymer ?
#
loop_
_entity_poly.entity_id
_entity_poly.type
_entity_poly.pdbx_seq_one_letter_code
_entity_poly.pdbx_strand_id
1 'polypeptide(L)'
;MKIEQYIFDAKTLVRQQHSGVLSTHSQSVAGYPFGSVVPFYMTPEGNLVTYISQIAQHTRNIKGNPKVSVTIFDTLQDDSQANGRVTFLGDAELVEDAHITEQYLALFPRAKAYKKTHDFSFYQIKAERIRYIGGFGKIFWINKENWLTGSAESDWQQVSSGIIEHMNEDHQEAMALIVEDQFGIQAEQLVMLSAFYEGAHIQADEKIVYLPFEKPCLNAQAVREQLVSATHAARANLSPAVVNE
;
A
#
# COMPACT_ATOMS: atom_id res chain seq x y z
N MET A 1 8.15 20.68 -6.33
CA MET A 1 7.31 21.10 -5.18
C MET A 1 5.85 20.66 -5.25
N LYS A 2 4.95 21.22 -6.08
CA LYS A 2 3.52 20.80 -6.03
C LYS A 2 3.26 19.37 -6.51
N ILE A 3 3.90 18.93 -7.61
CA ILE A 3 3.65 17.60 -8.18
C ILE A 3 4.22 16.46 -7.32
N GLU A 4 5.40 16.65 -6.72
CA GLU A 4 6.03 15.68 -5.81
C GLU A 4 5.16 15.41 -4.58
N GLN A 5 4.57 16.46 -4.00
CA GLN A 5 3.62 16.29 -2.90
C GLN A 5 2.40 15.46 -3.32
N TYR A 6 1.83 15.72 -4.51
CA TYR A 6 0.69 14.93 -4.97
C TYR A 6 1.05 13.48 -5.31
N ILE A 7 2.28 13.23 -5.76
CA ILE A 7 2.78 11.86 -5.95
C ILE A 7 2.93 11.17 -4.60
N PHE A 8 3.49 11.85 -3.60
CA PHE A 8 3.60 11.37 -2.23
C PHE A 8 2.23 11.04 -1.63
N ASP A 9 1.27 11.98 -1.70
CA ASP A 9 -0.09 11.81 -1.20
C ASP A 9 -0.80 10.63 -1.90
N ALA A 10 -0.64 10.51 -3.23
CA ALA A 10 -1.22 9.42 -4.00
C ALA A 10 -0.62 8.05 -3.64
N LYS A 11 0.72 7.97 -3.51
CA LYS A 11 1.39 6.72 -3.09
C LYS A 11 0.99 6.34 -1.67
N THR A 12 0.94 7.30 -0.75
CA THR A 12 0.48 7.10 0.63
C THR A 12 -0.92 6.52 0.66
N LEU A 13 -1.86 7.10 -0.10
CA LEU A 13 -3.23 6.57 -0.18
C LEU A 13 -3.25 5.14 -0.70
N VAL A 14 -2.49 4.83 -1.75
CA VAL A 14 -2.42 3.47 -2.31
C VAL A 14 -1.86 2.47 -1.30
N ARG A 15 -0.90 2.88 -0.46
CA ARG A 15 -0.33 2.02 0.59
C ARG A 15 -1.27 1.78 1.77
N GLN A 16 -2.05 2.79 2.12
CA GLN A 16 -3.03 2.69 3.20
C GLN A 16 -4.16 1.72 2.88
N GLN A 17 -4.46 1.52 1.61
CA GLN A 17 -5.50 0.60 1.16
C GLN A 17 -4.91 -0.75 0.75
N HIS A 18 -5.61 -1.84 1.07
CA HIS A 18 -5.19 -3.20 0.73
C HIS A 18 -6.15 -3.91 -0.23
N SER A 19 -7.19 -3.22 -0.69
CA SER A 19 -8.12 -3.71 -1.71
C SER A 19 -8.62 -2.57 -2.59
N GLY A 20 -8.98 -2.90 -3.82
CA GLY A 20 -9.52 -1.95 -4.79
C GLY A 20 -10.44 -2.62 -5.80
N VAL A 21 -11.07 -1.82 -6.65
CA VAL A 21 -11.94 -2.30 -7.72
C VAL A 21 -11.14 -2.41 -9.01
N LEU A 22 -10.80 -3.64 -9.39
CA LEU A 22 -10.19 -3.97 -10.68
C LEU A 22 -11.26 -3.95 -11.78
N SER A 23 -11.10 -3.02 -12.71
CA SER A 23 -11.90 -2.89 -13.92
C SER A 23 -11.18 -3.52 -15.10
N THR A 24 -11.85 -4.45 -15.77
CA THR A 24 -11.33 -5.23 -16.91
C THR A 24 -12.29 -5.13 -18.10
N HIS A 25 -11.81 -5.43 -19.32
CA HIS A 25 -12.68 -5.55 -20.48
C HIS A 25 -13.46 -6.87 -20.44
N SER A 26 -14.80 -6.82 -20.37
CA SER A 26 -15.60 -8.04 -20.25
C SER A 26 -15.52 -8.91 -21.51
N GLN A 27 -15.06 -10.15 -21.36
CA GLN A 27 -15.18 -11.16 -22.40
C GLN A 27 -16.58 -11.79 -22.47
N SER A 28 -17.34 -11.73 -21.38
CA SER A 28 -18.68 -12.33 -21.31
C SER A 28 -19.75 -11.46 -21.97
N VAL A 29 -19.56 -10.13 -21.96
CA VAL A 29 -20.47 -9.15 -22.56
C VAL A 29 -19.63 -8.09 -23.27
N ALA A 30 -19.48 -8.23 -24.58
CA ALA A 30 -18.64 -7.35 -25.39
C ALA A 30 -19.05 -5.87 -25.25
N GLY A 31 -18.06 -4.98 -25.16
CA GLY A 31 -18.26 -3.54 -25.03
C GLY A 31 -18.47 -3.02 -23.61
N TYR A 32 -18.69 -3.90 -22.62
CA TYR A 32 -18.87 -3.49 -21.23
C TYR A 32 -17.57 -3.67 -20.41
N PRO A 33 -17.26 -2.74 -19.49
CA PRO A 33 -16.27 -2.98 -18.46
C PRO A 33 -16.85 -3.92 -17.37
N PHE A 34 -15.98 -4.67 -16.70
CA PHE A 34 -16.33 -5.52 -15.57
C PHE A 34 -15.48 -5.16 -14.36
N GLY A 35 -16.13 -4.77 -13.26
CA GLY A 35 -15.50 -4.45 -11.99
C GLY A 35 -15.50 -5.65 -11.04
N SER A 36 -14.38 -5.90 -10.37
CA SER A 36 -14.27 -6.89 -9.28
C SER A 36 -13.38 -6.37 -8.16
N VAL A 37 -13.75 -6.64 -6.92
CA VAL A 37 -12.89 -6.34 -5.77
C VAL A 37 -11.71 -7.31 -5.75
N VAL A 38 -10.49 -6.77 -5.66
CA VAL A 38 -9.27 -7.56 -5.53
C VAL A 38 -8.38 -7.00 -4.42
N PRO A 39 -7.76 -7.86 -3.59
CA PRO A 39 -6.66 -7.43 -2.75
C PRO A 39 -5.44 -7.11 -3.62
N PHE A 40 -4.68 -6.09 -3.24
CA PHE A 40 -3.48 -5.70 -3.97
C PHE A 40 -2.35 -5.29 -3.02
N TYR A 41 -1.13 -5.43 -3.51
CA TYR A 41 0.09 -4.89 -2.93
C TYR A 41 0.72 -3.93 -3.95
N MET A 42 1.21 -2.77 -3.54
CA MET A 42 2.04 -1.94 -4.41
C MET A 42 3.51 -2.36 -4.24
N THR A 43 4.30 -2.56 -5.30
CA THR A 43 5.73 -2.85 -5.16
C THR A 43 6.50 -1.56 -4.78
N PRO A 44 7.75 -1.63 -4.30
CA PRO A 44 8.57 -0.43 -4.06
C PRO A 44 8.67 0.48 -5.31
N GLU A 45 8.70 -0.12 -6.50
CA GLU A 45 8.77 0.57 -7.79
C GLU A 45 7.46 1.29 -8.15
N GLY A 46 6.35 0.94 -7.49
CA GLY A 46 5.03 1.54 -7.72
C GLY A 46 4.10 0.73 -8.62
N ASN A 47 4.42 -0.52 -8.97
CA ASN A 47 3.48 -1.38 -9.69
C ASN A 47 2.47 -2.01 -8.72
N LEU A 48 1.29 -2.40 -9.17
CA LEU A 48 0.37 -3.17 -8.33
C LEU A 48 0.56 -4.66 -8.56
N VAL A 49 0.39 -5.47 -7.53
CA VAL A 49 0.42 -6.93 -7.59
C VAL A 49 -0.88 -7.44 -6.99
N THR A 50 -1.52 -8.38 -7.68
CA THR A 50 -2.71 -9.07 -7.20
C THR A 50 -2.56 -10.57 -7.34
N TYR A 51 -3.19 -11.33 -6.44
CA TYR A 51 -3.18 -12.78 -6.44
C TYR A 51 -4.58 -13.30 -6.71
N ILE A 52 -4.81 -13.76 -7.94
CA ILE A 52 -6.16 -13.99 -8.47
C ILE A 52 -6.31 -15.40 -9.03
N SER A 53 -7.53 -15.93 -8.92
CA SER A 53 -7.83 -17.29 -9.36
C SER A 53 -7.81 -17.41 -10.89
N GLN A 54 -7.26 -18.49 -11.42
CA GLN A 54 -7.20 -18.78 -12.85
C GLN A 54 -8.58 -18.94 -13.50
N ILE A 55 -9.60 -19.33 -12.71
CA ILE A 55 -10.99 -19.52 -13.18
C ILE A 55 -11.87 -18.29 -12.98
N ALA A 56 -11.38 -17.24 -12.32
CA ALA A 56 -12.15 -16.02 -12.10
C ALA A 56 -12.41 -15.24 -13.39
N GLN A 57 -13.56 -14.57 -13.47
CA GLN A 57 -13.95 -13.80 -14.65
C GLN A 57 -12.95 -12.68 -14.99
N HIS A 58 -12.40 -11.98 -13.98
CA HIS A 58 -11.38 -10.95 -14.21
C HIS A 58 -10.09 -11.53 -14.80
N THR A 59 -9.70 -12.75 -14.44
CA THR A 59 -8.50 -13.40 -15.00
C THR A 59 -8.72 -13.79 -16.45
N ARG A 60 -9.90 -14.31 -16.78
CA ARG A 60 -10.31 -14.55 -18.17
C ARG A 60 -10.32 -13.23 -18.97
N ASN A 61 -10.84 -12.16 -18.39
CA ASN A 61 -10.84 -10.84 -19.02
C ASN A 61 -9.42 -10.33 -19.30
N ILE A 62 -8.51 -10.39 -18.32
CA ILE A 62 -7.09 -10.01 -18.45
C ILE A 62 -6.41 -10.80 -19.58
N LYS A 63 -6.63 -12.11 -19.68
CA LYS A 63 -6.09 -12.96 -20.76
C LYS A 63 -6.55 -12.51 -22.15
N GLY A 64 -7.72 -11.89 -22.26
CA GLY A 64 -8.24 -11.32 -23.51
C GLY A 64 -7.70 -9.94 -23.83
N ASN A 65 -7.57 -9.10 -22.80
CA ASN A 65 -7.03 -7.76 -22.91
C ASN A 65 -6.36 -7.39 -21.58
N PRO A 66 -5.03 -7.23 -21.56
CA PRO A 66 -4.29 -6.95 -20.33
C PRO A 66 -4.48 -5.51 -19.83
N LYS A 67 -5.13 -4.63 -20.61
CA LYS A 67 -5.38 -3.24 -20.20
C LYS A 67 -6.45 -3.20 -19.12
N VAL A 68 -6.06 -2.74 -17.94
CA VAL A 68 -6.92 -2.70 -16.76
C VAL A 68 -6.83 -1.37 -16.05
N SER A 69 -7.80 -1.15 -15.17
CA SER A 69 -7.73 -0.08 -14.19
C SER A 69 -8.01 -0.62 -12.79
N VAL A 70 -7.35 -0.07 -11.77
CA VAL A 70 -7.69 -0.31 -10.36
C VAL A 70 -8.10 1.00 -9.72
N THR A 71 -9.34 1.08 -9.22
CA THR A 71 -9.81 2.20 -8.42
C THR A 71 -9.59 1.89 -6.95
N ILE A 72 -8.85 2.76 -6.28
CA ILE A 72 -8.45 2.68 -4.88
C ILE A 72 -8.94 3.96 -4.22
N PHE A 73 -9.67 3.85 -3.12
CA PHE A 73 -10.29 5.00 -2.48
C PHE A 73 -10.31 4.83 -0.97
N ASP A 74 -10.24 5.95 -0.29
CA ASP A 74 -10.41 6.00 1.16
C ASP A 74 -11.87 5.72 1.52
N THR A 75 -12.09 4.76 2.42
CA THR A 75 -13.42 4.34 2.88
C THR A 75 -13.82 4.98 4.21
N LEU A 76 -12.93 5.75 4.84
CA LEU A 76 -13.12 6.30 6.19
C LEU A 76 -13.94 7.60 6.22
N GLN A 77 -14.28 8.16 5.07
CA GLN A 77 -15.02 9.42 4.95
C GLN A 77 -16.43 9.20 4.38
N ASP A 78 -17.41 9.89 4.98
CA ASP A 78 -18.83 9.73 4.68
C ASP A 78 -19.24 10.26 3.28
N ASP A 79 -18.57 11.31 2.78
CA ASP A 79 -18.84 11.87 1.46
C ASP A 79 -17.93 11.25 0.40
N SER A 80 -18.42 10.18 -0.25
CA SER A 80 -17.73 9.49 -1.35
C SER A 80 -17.15 10.40 -2.46
N GLN A 81 -17.68 11.62 -2.68
CA GLN A 81 -17.12 12.55 -3.68
C GLN A 81 -15.98 13.42 -3.13
N ALA A 82 -15.90 13.59 -1.82
CA ALA A 82 -14.80 14.24 -1.12
C ALA A 82 -13.62 13.29 -0.87
N ASN A 83 -13.85 11.97 -0.82
CA ASN A 83 -12.82 10.98 -0.46
C ASN A 83 -11.63 11.01 -1.39
N GLY A 84 -10.42 10.89 -0.85
CA GLY A 84 -9.22 10.65 -1.65
C GLY A 84 -9.40 9.40 -2.53
N ARG A 85 -9.02 9.48 -3.81
CA ARG A 85 -9.01 8.32 -4.72
C ARG A 85 -7.86 8.34 -5.69
N VAL A 86 -7.38 7.16 -6.01
CA VAL A 86 -6.44 6.86 -7.07
C VAL A 86 -7.12 5.93 -8.07
N THR A 87 -7.09 6.30 -9.35
CA THR A 87 -7.36 5.38 -10.45
C THR A 87 -6.04 5.07 -11.12
N PHE A 88 -5.59 3.84 -10.94
CA PHE A 88 -4.37 3.28 -11.52
C PHE A 88 -4.72 2.69 -12.88
N LEU A 89 -4.09 3.16 -13.96
CA LEU A 89 -4.19 2.55 -15.30
C LEU A 89 -2.91 1.77 -15.57
N GLY A 90 -3.04 0.56 -16.11
CA GLY A 90 -1.87 -0.26 -16.40
C GLY A 90 -2.17 -1.51 -17.21
N ASP A 91 -1.11 -2.23 -17.55
CA ASP A 91 -1.16 -3.51 -18.24
C ASP A 91 -0.86 -4.64 -17.24
N ALA A 92 -1.77 -5.61 -17.13
CA ALA A 92 -1.63 -6.78 -16.27
C ALA A 92 -0.84 -7.89 -16.96
N GLU A 93 0.20 -8.38 -16.30
CA GLU A 93 1.05 -9.48 -16.76
C GLU A 93 1.27 -10.50 -15.64
N LEU A 94 1.47 -11.77 -16.02
CA LEU A 94 1.86 -12.80 -15.06
C LEU A 94 3.25 -12.48 -14.50
N VAL A 95 3.42 -12.65 -13.20
CA VAL A 95 4.70 -12.47 -12.53
C VAL A 95 5.03 -13.70 -11.69
N GLU A 96 6.24 -14.23 -11.89
CA GLU A 96 6.80 -15.33 -11.11
C GLU A 96 8.07 -14.81 -10.43
N ASP A 97 7.88 -14.18 -9.27
CA ASP A 97 8.95 -13.60 -8.48
C ASP A 97 8.74 -14.00 -7.01
N ALA A 98 9.76 -14.66 -6.44
CA ALA A 98 9.71 -15.17 -5.08
C ALA A 98 9.66 -14.03 -4.04
N HIS A 99 10.34 -12.92 -4.31
CA HIS A 99 10.37 -11.76 -3.42
C HIS A 99 9.02 -11.04 -3.40
N ILE A 100 8.41 -10.82 -4.57
CA ILE A 100 7.05 -10.28 -4.67
C ILE A 100 6.04 -11.20 -3.95
N THR A 101 6.19 -12.51 -4.13
CA THR A 101 5.33 -13.51 -3.46
C THR A 101 5.44 -13.40 -1.94
N GLU A 102 6.66 -13.29 -1.40
CA GLU A 102 6.90 -13.15 0.03
C GLU A 102 6.27 -11.87 0.58
N GLN A 103 6.52 -10.72 -0.05
CA GLN A 103 5.97 -9.43 0.37
C GLN A 103 4.44 -9.43 0.35
N TYR A 104 3.83 -9.97 -0.70
CA TYR A 104 2.37 -10.08 -0.78
C TYR A 104 1.81 -10.98 0.33
N LEU A 105 2.42 -12.14 0.59
CA LEU A 105 1.94 -13.07 1.61
C LEU A 105 2.21 -12.62 3.04
N ALA A 106 3.19 -11.73 3.26
CA ALA A 106 3.36 -11.02 4.52
C ALA A 106 2.19 -10.08 4.78
N LEU A 107 1.74 -9.34 3.74
CA LEU A 107 0.60 -8.43 3.83
C LEU A 107 -0.76 -9.14 3.81
N PHE A 108 -0.84 -10.36 3.27
CA PHE A 108 -2.06 -11.13 3.20
C PHE A 108 -1.86 -12.56 3.72
N PRO A 109 -1.68 -12.76 5.04
CA PRO A 109 -1.39 -14.08 5.60
C PRO A 109 -2.44 -15.14 5.24
N ARG A 110 -3.72 -14.75 5.15
CA ARG A 110 -4.82 -15.63 4.75
C ARG A 110 -4.68 -16.15 3.30
N ALA A 111 -4.00 -15.42 2.42
CA ALA A 111 -3.78 -15.84 1.04
C ALA A 111 -2.84 -17.06 0.92
N LYS A 112 -2.04 -17.35 1.97
CA LYS A 112 -1.20 -18.57 2.03
C LYS A 112 -2.01 -19.86 1.86
N ALA A 113 -3.29 -19.86 2.26
CA ALA A 113 -4.17 -21.00 2.09
C ALA A 113 -4.42 -21.33 0.61
N TYR A 114 -4.49 -20.31 -0.26
CA TYR A 114 -4.76 -20.50 -1.69
C TYR A 114 -3.56 -21.03 -2.46
N LYS A 115 -2.32 -20.83 -1.97
CA LYS A 115 -1.11 -21.35 -2.60
C LYS A 115 -1.12 -22.88 -2.76
N LYS A 116 -1.83 -23.59 -1.89
CA LYS A 116 -1.98 -25.05 -1.95
C LYS A 116 -2.91 -25.53 -3.06
N THR A 117 -3.77 -24.65 -3.58
CA THR A 117 -4.82 -25.01 -4.55
C THR A 117 -4.34 -25.03 -6.00
N HIS A 118 -3.15 -24.48 -6.31
CA HIS A 118 -2.60 -24.31 -7.67
C HIS A 118 -3.46 -23.50 -8.66
N ASP A 119 -4.67 -23.08 -8.26
CA ASP A 119 -5.63 -22.36 -9.09
C ASP A 119 -5.50 -20.84 -9.01
N PHE A 120 -4.38 -20.31 -8.48
CA PHE A 120 -4.15 -18.87 -8.34
C PHE A 120 -2.78 -18.48 -8.87
N SER A 121 -2.69 -17.32 -9.50
CA SER A 121 -1.47 -16.76 -10.06
C SER A 121 -1.28 -15.31 -9.65
N PHE A 122 -0.03 -14.91 -9.49
CA PHE A 122 0.31 -13.50 -9.29
C PHE A 122 0.28 -12.77 -10.63
N TYR A 123 -0.38 -11.62 -10.63
CA TYR A 123 -0.36 -10.68 -11.74
C TYR A 123 0.22 -9.36 -11.26
N GLN A 124 1.23 -8.84 -11.96
CA GLN A 124 1.70 -7.48 -11.80
C GLN A 124 0.97 -6.59 -12.80
N ILE A 125 0.41 -5.49 -12.34
CA ILE A 125 -0.19 -4.44 -13.16
C ILE A 125 0.86 -3.33 -13.27
N LYS A 126 1.51 -3.26 -14.43
CA LYS A 126 2.53 -2.26 -14.72
C LYS A 126 1.89 -0.90 -14.90
N ALA A 127 2.34 0.10 -14.14
CA ALA A 127 1.79 1.44 -14.20
C ALA A 127 1.97 2.06 -15.58
N GLU A 128 0.89 2.58 -16.14
CA GLU A 128 0.89 3.38 -17.36
C GLU A 128 0.55 4.83 -17.06
N ARG A 129 -0.51 5.07 -16.27
CA ARG A 129 -0.89 6.43 -15.87
C ARG A 129 -1.77 6.43 -14.64
N ILE A 130 -1.60 7.42 -13.78
CA ILE A 130 -2.33 7.50 -12.52
C ILE A 130 -3.19 8.76 -12.50
N ARG A 131 -4.44 8.60 -12.10
CA ARG A 131 -5.35 9.71 -11.81
C ARG A 131 -5.54 9.80 -10.30
N TYR A 132 -4.99 10.85 -9.70
CA TYR A 132 -5.16 11.12 -8.28
C TYR A 132 -6.18 12.24 -8.07
N ILE A 133 -7.03 12.04 -7.07
CA ILE A 133 -7.91 13.08 -6.56
C ILE A 133 -7.87 13.08 -5.03
N GLY A 134 -7.32 14.15 -4.44
CA GLY A 134 -7.12 14.29 -2.99
C GLY A 134 -8.19 15.10 -2.28
N GLY A 135 -9.46 15.02 -2.73
CA GLY A 135 -10.57 15.87 -2.29
C GLY A 135 -10.84 17.06 -3.20
N PHE A 136 -11.58 18.06 -2.70
CA PHE A 136 -12.02 19.21 -3.49
C PHE A 136 -10.84 19.98 -4.10
N GLY A 137 -10.85 20.14 -5.43
CA GLY A 137 -9.89 20.97 -6.17
C GLY A 137 -8.49 20.37 -6.40
N LYS A 138 -8.18 19.20 -5.83
CA LYS A 138 -6.88 18.52 -6.00
C LYS A 138 -6.98 17.36 -6.99
N ILE A 139 -6.95 17.66 -8.28
CA ILE A 139 -7.21 16.67 -9.34
C ILE A 139 -6.03 16.62 -10.32
N PHE A 140 -5.28 15.51 -10.33
CA PHE A 140 -4.01 15.42 -11.07
C PHE A 140 -3.89 14.16 -11.91
N TRP A 141 -3.27 14.31 -13.09
CA TRP A 141 -2.71 13.19 -13.82
C TRP A 141 -1.23 13.08 -13.48
N ILE A 142 -0.78 11.90 -13.10
CA ILE A 142 0.63 11.57 -12.85
C ILE A 142 1.04 10.58 -13.94
N ASN A 143 2.04 10.95 -14.72
CA ASN A 143 2.58 10.08 -15.76
C ASN A 143 3.51 9.03 -15.16
N LYS A 144 3.70 7.93 -15.88
CA LYS A 144 4.51 6.78 -15.48
C LYS A 144 5.90 7.16 -14.96
N GLU A 145 6.58 8.10 -15.60
CA GLU A 145 7.95 8.51 -15.26
C GLU A 145 8.04 9.19 -13.89
N ASN A 146 6.96 9.85 -13.47
CA ASN A 146 6.87 10.49 -12.17
C ASN A 146 6.33 9.54 -11.09
N TRP A 147 5.56 8.54 -11.50
CA TRP A 147 4.98 7.56 -10.59
C TRP A 147 5.98 6.47 -10.21
N LEU A 148 6.64 5.89 -11.21
CA LEU A 148 7.55 4.79 -11.00
C LEU A 148 8.83 5.28 -10.33
N THR A 149 9.21 4.57 -9.29
CA THR A 149 10.51 4.71 -8.66
C THR A 149 11.53 3.99 -9.55
N GLY A 150 12.62 4.67 -9.96
CA GLY A 150 13.58 4.10 -10.91
C GLY A 150 14.32 2.88 -10.36
N SER A 151 14.76 1.96 -11.23
CA SER A 151 15.55 0.78 -10.83
C SER A 151 16.94 1.10 -10.26
N ALA A 152 17.40 2.35 -10.41
CA ALA A 152 18.65 2.85 -9.84
C ALA A 152 18.53 3.20 -8.34
N GLU A 153 17.33 3.08 -7.75
CA GLU A 153 17.10 3.15 -6.30
C GLU A 153 17.06 1.73 -5.68
N SER A 154 17.83 0.81 -6.27
CA SER A 154 18.07 -0.57 -5.78
C SER A 154 18.58 -0.65 -4.34
N ASP A 155 19.06 0.48 -3.80
CA ASP A 155 19.51 0.58 -2.41
C ASP A 155 18.34 0.56 -1.42
N TRP A 156 17.10 0.88 -1.85
CA TRP A 156 15.98 0.94 -0.93
C TRP A 156 15.64 -0.40 -0.31
N GLN A 157 15.77 -1.50 -1.05
CA GLN A 157 15.50 -2.83 -0.50
C GLN A 157 16.46 -3.15 0.65
N GLN A 158 17.75 -2.84 0.49
CA GLN A 158 18.76 -3.03 1.55
C GLN A 158 18.51 -2.12 2.75
N VAL A 159 18.19 -0.85 2.49
CA VAL A 159 17.81 0.14 3.51
C VAL A 159 16.58 -0.34 4.28
N SER A 160 15.55 -0.81 3.57
CA SER A 160 14.29 -1.28 4.15
C SER A 160 14.51 -2.49 5.04
N SER A 161 15.26 -3.51 4.59
CA SER A 161 15.53 -4.71 5.39
C SER A 161 16.21 -4.37 6.72
N GLY A 162 17.24 -3.53 6.73
CA GLY A 162 17.94 -3.15 7.96
C GLY A 162 17.06 -2.35 8.93
N ILE A 163 16.15 -1.49 8.42
CA ILE A 163 15.16 -0.79 9.25
C ILE A 163 14.19 -1.79 9.87
N ILE A 164 13.66 -2.71 9.07
CA ILE A 164 12.67 -3.70 9.50
C ILE A 164 13.24 -4.60 10.59
N GLU A 165 14.44 -5.15 10.38
CA GLU A 165 15.14 -6.00 11.36
C GLU A 165 15.35 -5.25 12.67
N HIS A 166 15.95 -4.06 12.63
CA HIS A 166 16.22 -3.26 13.83
C HIS A 166 14.93 -2.89 14.58
N MET A 167 13.86 -2.52 13.88
CA MET A 167 12.59 -2.19 14.51
C MET A 167 11.95 -3.41 15.19
N ASN A 168 12.01 -4.57 14.54
CA ASN A 168 11.44 -5.80 15.07
C ASN A 168 12.23 -6.36 16.26
N GLU A 169 13.55 -6.19 16.30
CA GLU A 169 14.42 -6.69 17.38
C GLU A 169 14.43 -5.75 18.59
N ASP A 170 14.59 -4.44 18.36
CA ASP A 170 14.96 -3.50 19.43
C ASP A 170 13.82 -2.54 19.84
N HIS A 171 12.76 -2.39 19.03
CA HIS A 171 11.79 -1.28 19.17
C HIS A 171 10.32 -1.72 19.24
N GLN A 172 10.05 -2.92 19.76
CA GLN A 172 8.68 -3.43 19.96
C GLN A 172 7.80 -2.47 20.77
N GLU A 173 8.31 -1.93 21.88
CA GLU A 173 7.58 -0.97 22.72
C GLU A 173 7.25 0.32 21.96
N ALA A 174 8.19 0.83 21.15
CA ALA A 174 7.94 2.02 20.35
C ALA A 174 6.86 1.78 19.29
N MET A 175 6.88 0.61 18.63
CA MET A 175 5.83 0.23 17.68
C MET A 175 4.46 0.11 18.35
N ALA A 176 4.39 -0.50 19.54
CA ALA A 176 3.15 -0.59 20.32
C ALA A 176 2.55 0.80 20.60
N LEU A 177 3.38 1.74 21.09
CA LEU A 177 2.96 3.11 21.38
C LEU A 177 2.41 3.82 20.13
N ILE A 178 3.12 3.72 19.00
CA ILE A 178 2.68 4.35 17.74
C ILE A 178 1.37 3.75 17.26
N VAL A 179 1.23 2.42 17.31
CA VAL A 179 0.05 1.73 16.81
C VAL A 179 -1.19 2.02 17.67
N GLU A 180 -1.01 2.09 18.99
CA GLU A 180 -2.08 2.47 19.91
C GLU A 180 -2.53 3.93 19.67
N ASP A 181 -1.59 4.87 19.59
CA ASP A 181 -1.88 6.30 19.39
C ASP A 181 -2.58 6.58 18.06
N GLN A 182 -2.09 6.00 16.95
CA GLN A 182 -2.60 6.33 15.62
C GLN A 182 -3.81 5.51 15.17
N PHE A 183 -3.92 4.26 15.64
CA PHE A 183 -4.95 3.34 15.16
C PHE A 183 -5.89 2.85 16.28
N GLY A 184 -5.63 3.20 17.55
CA GLY A 184 -6.43 2.74 18.68
C GLY A 184 -6.33 1.24 18.91
N ILE A 185 -5.22 0.61 18.50
CA ILE A 185 -5.01 -0.84 18.61
C ILE A 185 -3.95 -1.10 19.70
N GLN A 186 -4.38 -1.70 20.80
CA GLN A 186 -3.48 -2.30 21.78
C GLN A 186 -3.17 -3.73 21.33
N ALA A 187 -1.99 -3.96 20.77
CA ALA A 187 -1.56 -5.26 20.26
C ALA A 187 -0.50 -5.88 21.16
N GLU A 188 -0.51 -7.21 21.26
CA GLU A 188 0.50 -7.97 22.00
C GLU A 188 1.70 -8.31 21.12
N GLN A 189 1.44 -8.58 19.82
CA GLN A 189 2.47 -8.94 18.86
C GLN A 189 2.54 -7.89 17.75
N LEU A 190 3.73 -7.28 17.59
CA LEU A 190 3.99 -6.33 16.53
C LEU A 190 5.13 -6.81 15.62
N VAL A 191 4.90 -6.68 14.32
CA VAL A 191 5.91 -6.97 13.30
C VAL A 191 5.84 -5.89 12.23
N MET A 192 6.90 -5.10 12.09
CA MET A 192 7.08 -4.26 10.91
C MET A 192 7.28 -5.18 9.69
N LEU A 193 6.42 -5.05 8.69
CA LEU A 193 6.42 -5.88 7.50
C LEU A 193 7.18 -5.25 6.33
N SER A 194 7.20 -3.92 6.27
CA SER A 194 7.83 -3.17 5.18
C SER A 194 8.09 -1.73 5.59
N ALA A 195 9.15 -1.12 5.05
CA ALA A 195 9.38 0.33 5.09
C ALA A 195 9.53 0.91 3.68
N PHE A 196 8.86 2.02 3.40
CA PHE A 196 8.85 2.75 2.12
C PHE A 196 9.14 4.26 2.32
N TYR A 197 9.16 5.02 1.23
CA TYR A 197 9.45 6.47 1.26
C TYR A 197 8.38 7.26 2.02
N GLU A 198 7.19 6.71 2.09
CA GLU A 198 5.94 7.35 2.45
C GLU A 198 5.32 6.75 3.72
N GLY A 199 5.94 5.72 4.28
CA GLY A 199 5.45 5.06 5.48
C GLY A 199 5.90 3.61 5.63
N ALA A 200 5.34 2.93 6.62
CA ALA A 200 5.64 1.53 6.93
C ALA A 200 4.37 0.72 7.18
N HIS A 201 4.39 -0.57 6.84
CA HIS A 201 3.35 -1.50 7.28
C HIS A 201 3.77 -2.14 8.58
N ILE A 202 2.83 -2.19 9.51
CA ILE A 202 2.99 -2.88 10.79
C ILE A 202 1.84 -3.87 10.94
N GLN A 203 2.17 -5.13 11.16
CA GLN A 203 1.23 -6.12 11.65
C GLN A 203 1.09 -5.94 13.16
N ALA A 204 -0.15 -5.77 13.61
CA ALA A 204 -0.56 -5.65 15.00
C ALA A 204 -1.57 -6.78 15.27
N ASP A 205 -1.09 -7.86 15.88
CA ASP A 205 -1.76 -9.15 15.98
C ASP A 205 -2.24 -9.68 14.60
N GLU A 206 -3.56 -9.74 14.36
CA GLU A 206 -4.14 -10.15 13.07
C GLU A 206 -4.38 -8.99 12.10
N LYS A 207 -4.23 -7.74 12.57
CA LYS A 207 -4.50 -6.54 11.77
C LYS A 207 -3.22 -6.05 11.12
N ILE A 208 -3.37 -5.45 9.95
CA ILE A 208 -2.27 -4.78 9.25
C ILE A 208 -2.66 -3.32 9.11
N VAL A 209 -1.78 -2.44 9.57
CA VAL A 209 -1.92 -1.00 9.47
C VAL A 209 -0.78 -0.42 8.65
N TYR A 210 -1.05 0.68 7.97
CA TYR A 210 -0.03 1.47 7.30
C TYR A 210 0.16 2.77 8.06
N LEU A 211 1.36 2.95 8.62
CA LEU A 211 1.81 4.17 9.28
C LEU A 211 2.32 5.14 8.20
N PRO A 212 1.56 6.18 7.82
CA PRO A 212 2.05 7.18 6.88
C PRO A 212 3.11 8.07 7.53
N PHE A 213 4.11 8.49 6.77
CA PHE A 213 5.05 9.51 7.19
C PHE A 213 4.53 10.92 6.82
N GLU A 214 5.00 11.94 7.52
CA GLU A 214 4.61 13.33 7.26
C GLU A 214 5.33 13.91 6.03
N LYS A 215 6.49 13.34 5.70
CA LYS A 215 7.35 13.78 4.60
C LYS A 215 8.05 12.60 3.91
N PRO A 216 8.45 12.75 2.63
CA PRO A 216 9.24 11.74 1.93
C PRO A 216 10.54 11.39 2.67
N CYS A 217 10.80 10.08 2.83
CA CYS A 217 11.99 9.54 3.45
C CYS A 217 12.85 8.82 2.41
N LEU A 218 13.99 9.42 2.04
CA LEU A 218 14.87 8.90 0.98
C LEU A 218 16.03 8.04 1.52
N ASN A 219 16.14 7.87 2.83
CA ASN A 219 17.19 7.07 3.47
C ASN A 219 16.77 6.60 4.87
N ALA A 220 17.56 5.70 5.47
CA ALA A 220 17.31 5.13 6.79
C ALA A 220 17.21 6.17 7.90
N GLN A 221 18.03 7.22 7.85
CA GLN A 221 18.04 8.28 8.85
C GLN A 221 16.71 9.07 8.83
N ALA A 222 16.19 9.38 7.65
CA ALA A 222 14.90 10.06 7.52
C ALA A 222 13.75 9.20 8.06
N VAL A 223 13.75 7.89 7.78
CA VAL A 223 12.76 6.96 8.35
C VAL A 223 12.86 6.91 9.87
N ARG A 224 14.07 6.80 10.41
CA ARG A 224 14.32 6.83 11.87
C ARG A 224 13.75 8.11 12.49
N GLU A 225 14.00 9.27 11.90
CA GLU A 225 13.46 10.54 12.39
C GLU A 225 11.93 10.55 12.43
N GLN A 226 11.25 9.99 11.43
CA GLN A 226 9.80 9.87 11.44
C GLN A 226 9.30 8.95 12.55
N LEU A 227 9.91 7.78 12.73
CA LEU A 227 9.51 6.81 13.77
C LEU A 227 9.76 7.36 15.18
N VAL A 228 10.89 8.05 15.39
CA VAL A 228 11.21 8.73 16.66
C VAL A 228 10.20 9.83 16.94
N SER A 229 9.87 10.65 15.94
CA SER A 229 8.85 11.70 16.07
C SER A 229 7.49 11.12 16.45
N ALA A 230 7.04 10.05 15.77
CA ALA A 230 5.79 9.35 16.06
C ALA A 230 5.77 8.77 17.48
N THR A 231 6.89 8.20 17.93
CA THR A 231 7.02 7.67 19.30
C THR A 231 6.92 8.78 20.35
N HIS A 232 7.55 9.93 20.11
CA HIS A 232 7.46 11.08 21.01
C HIS A 232 6.04 11.65 21.07
N ALA A 233 5.36 11.76 19.93
CA ALA A 233 3.97 12.19 19.88
C ALA A 233 3.05 11.24 20.68
N ALA A 234 3.17 9.93 20.48
CA ALA A 234 2.41 8.92 21.21
C ALA A 234 2.63 9.03 22.74
N ARG A 235 3.88 9.19 23.19
CA ARG A 235 4.19 9.38 24.61
C ARG A 235 3.60 10.68 25.19
N ALA A 236 3.57 11.75 24.41
CA ALA A 236 2.98 13.01 24.82
C ALA A 236 1.45 12.88 24.96
N ASN A 237 0.79 12.15 24.07
CA ASN A 237 -0.66 11.92 24.10
C ASN A 237 -1.10 10.96 25.22
N LEU A 238 -0.24 10.02 25.62
CA LEU A 238 -0.48 9.10 26.74
C LEU A 238 -0.37 9.76 28.12
N SER A 239 0.34 10.89 28.23
CA SER A 239 0.37 11.67 29.46
C SER A 239 -0.94 12.47 29.53
N PRO A 240 -1.89 12.13 30.43
CA PRO A 240 -3.10 12.94 30.56
C PRO A 240 -2.66 14.35 30.91
N ALA A 241 -3.37 15.34 30.37
CA ALA A 241 -3.29 16.69 30.86
C ALA A 241 -3.44 16.66 32.40
N VAL A 242 -2.33 16.84 33.11
CA VAL A 242 -2.35 17.32 34.48
C VAL A 242 -2.78 18.78 34.36
N VAL A 243 -4.08 18.99 34.13
CA VAL A 243 -4.69 20.28 34.40
C VAL A 243 -4.82 20.33 35.91
N ASN A 244 -3.92 21.12 36.49
CA ASN A 244 -4.00 21.58 37.86
C ASN A 244 -5.39 22.17 38.15
N GLU A 245 -5.94 21.75 39.30
CA GLU A 245 -6.92 22.40 40.19
C GLU A 245 -8.26 22.89 39.62
#